data_AF-K9PHR5-F1
#
_entry.id   AF-K9PHR5-F1
#
_cell.length_a   1.000
_cell.length_b   1.000
_cell.length_c   1.000
_cell.angle_alpha   90.00
_cell.angle_beta   90.00
_cell.angle_gamma   90.00
#
_symmetry.space_group_name_H-M   'P 1'
#
loop_
_entity.id
_entity.type
_entity.pdbx_description
1 polymer ?
#
loop_
_entity_poly.entity_id
_entity_poly.type
_entity_poly.pdbx_seq_one_letter_code
_entity_poly.pdbx_strand_id
1 'polypeptide(L)'
;MNLNYQSDGIDWSPIIRSMEPQGISQTPRYPGNLKAVLLNHAGLAEHPQGDKAYQLAREIARLTTFSDAEITYWFSRITELI
;
A
#
# COMPACT_ATOMS: atom_id res chain seq x y z
N MET A 1 14.62 -7.95 1.65
CA MET A 1 13.95 -7.53 0.40
C MET A 1 14.18 -6.03 0.26
N ASN A 2 14.91 -5.59 -0.76
CA ASN A 2 14.92 -4.17 -1.16
C ASN A 2 13.71 -3.97 -2.06
N LEU A 3 12.60 -3.52 -1.47
CA LEU A 3 11.40 -3.18 -2.21
C LEU A 3 11.68 -1.83 -2.90
N ASN A 4 11.73 -1.84 -4.24
CA ASN A 4 11.83 -0.61 -5.00
C ASN A 4 10.43 0.03 -4.96
N TYR A 5 10.23 0.99 -4.06
CA TYR A 5 8.94 1.65 -3.79
C TYR A 5 8.63 2.78 -4.78
N GLN A 6 9.22 2.72 -5.98
CA GLN A 6 8.92 3.61 -7.08
C GLN A 6 8.20 2.80 -8.14
N SER A 7 6.96 3.18 -8.44
CA SER A 7 6.14 2.52 -9.46
C SER A 7 5.55 3.59 -10.37
N ASP A 8 5.85 3.52 -11.67
CA ASP A 8 5.38 4.46 -12.70
C ASP A 8 5.44 5.96 -12.31
N GLY A 9 6.58 6.39 -11.75
CA GLY A 9 6.78 7.78 -11.34
C GLY A 9 6.13 8.19 -10.00
N ILE A 10 5.36 7.31 -9.37
CA ILE A 10 4.81 7.51 -8.02
C ILE A 10 5.82 6.99 -6.99
N ASP A 11 6.28 7.87 -6.10
CA ASP A 11 7.13 7.51 -4.97
C ASP A 11 6.27 7.12 -3.76
N TRP A 12 6.29 5.84 -3.37
CA TRP A 12 5.55 5.30 -2.21
C TRP A 12 6.34 5.38 -0.90
N SER A 13 7.62 5.77 -0.96
CA SER A 13 8.49 5.89 0.22
C SER A 13 7.89 6.74 1.34
N PRO A 14 7.16 7.86 1.09
CA PRO A 14 6.55 8.64 2.15
C PRO A 14 5.52 7.86 2.98
N ILE A 15 4.72 7.01 2.34
CA ILE A 15 3.69 6.21 3.02
C ILE A 15 4.36 5.11 3.86
N ILE A 16 5.38 4.44 3.32
CA ILE A 16 6.14 3.41 4.04
C ILE A 16 6.87 4.00 5.26
N ARG A 17 7.49 5.16 5.10
CA ARG A 17 8.20 5.85 6.21
C ARG A 17 7.27 6.34 7.31
N SER A 18 5.99 6.52 7.00
CA SER A 18 4.96 6.91 7.96
C SER A 18 4.37 5.72 8.73
N MET A 19 4.80 4.49 8.43
CA MET A 19 4.36 3.32 9.18
C MET A 19 5.10 3.24 10.51
N GLU A 20 4.35 3.03 11.58
CA GLU A 20 4.87 2.99 12.94
C GLU A 20 4.91 1.54 13.44
N PRO A 21 5.93 1.15 14.21
CA PRO A 21 5.97 -0.15 14.86
C PRO A 21 4.79 -0.30 15.83
N GLN A 22 4.06 -1.41 15.77
CA GLN A 22 3.04 -1.73 16.77
C GLN A 22 3.64 -2.63 17.87
N GLY A 23 4.28 -1.99 18.85
CA GLY A 23 4.92 -2.70 19.96
C GLY A 23 6.12 -3.55 19.52
N ILE A 24 6.44 -4.58 20.31
CA ILE A 24 7.74 -5.28 20.27
C ILE A 24 7.80 -6.34 19.15
N SER A 25 6.67 -6.73 18.53
CA SER A 25 6.62 -7.90 17.65
C SER A 25 5.66 -7.81 16.46
N GLN A 26 5.09 -6.65 16.14
CA GLN A 26 4.16 -6.52 15.01
C GLN A 26 4.80 -5.81 13.82
N THR A 27 4.38 -6.20 12.62
CA THR A 27 4.72 -5.50 11.39
C THR A 27 4.28 -4.03 11.51
N PRO A 28 5.10 -3.07 11.03
CA PRO A 28 4.72 -1.66 11.06
C PRO A 28 3.38 -1.45 10.38
N ARG A 29 2.54 -0.62 11.00
CA ARG A 29 1.23 -0.26 10.46
C ARG A 29 1.15 1.23 10.21
N TYR A 30 0.38 1.58 9.20
CA TYR A 30 0.05 2.96 8.95
C TYR A 30 -0.91 3.45 10.05
N PRO A 31 -0.65 4.59 10.71
CA PRO A 31 -1.42 5.02 11.89
C PRO A 31 -2.85 5.51 11.55
N GLY A 32 -3.20 5.60 10.27
CA GLY A 32 -4.50 6.07 9.80
C GLY A 32 -5.19 5.13 8.80
N ASN A 33 -6.06 5.71 7.98
CA ASN A 33 -6.76 4.95 6.93
C ASN A 33 -5.83 4.72 5.73
N LEU A 34 -5.15 3.57 5.73
CA LEU A 34 -4.23 3.18 4.65
C LEU A 34 -4.91 3.18 3.27
N LYS A 35 -6.16 2.72 3.17
CA LYS A 35 -6.90 2.74 1.89
C LYS A 35 -7.00 4.16 1.34
N ALA A 36 -7.49 5.08 2.17
CA ALA A 36 -7.69 6.46 1.75
C ALA A 36 -6.37 7.12 1.35
N VAL A 37 -5.28 6.89 2.09
CA VAL A 37 -3.99 7.52 1.73
C VAL A 37 -3.43 6.95 0.42
N LEU A 38 -3.50 5.64 0.21
CA LEU A 38 -3.03 5.01 -1.02
C LEU A 38 -3.80 5.51 -2.25
N LEU A 39 -5.13 5.59 -2.14
CA LEU A 39 -5.97 6.07 -3.23
C LEU A 39 -5.70 7.54 -3.54
N ASN A 40 -5.58 8.40 -2.53
CA ASN A 40 -5.26 9.81 -2.75
C ASN A 40 -3.87 9.99 -3.37
N HIS A 41 -2.88 9.25 -2.88
CA HIS A 41 -1.49 9.31 -3.38
C HIS A 41 -1.38 8.86 -4.84
N ALA A 42 -2.22 7.90 -5.24
CA ALA A 42 -2.31 7.42 -6.63
C ALA A 42 -3.16 8.31 -7.55
N GLY A 43 -3.85 9.34 -7.04
CA GLY A 43 -4.87 10.06 -7.80
C GLY A 43 -6.13 9.23 -8.12
N LEU A 44 -6.39 8.16 -7.36
CA LEU A 44 -7.48 7.21 -7.56
C LEU A 44 -8.61 7.33 -6.52
N ALA A 45 -8.65 8.41 -5.72
CA ALA A 45 -9.64 8.61 -4.65
C ALA A 45 -11.09 8.49 -5.12
N GLU A 46 -11.39 8.96 -6.33
CA GLU A 46 -12.71 8.92 -6.96
C GLU A 46 -12.79 7.90 -8.10
N HIS A 47 -11.71 7.15 -8.35
CA HIS A 47 -11.63 6.24 -9.48
C HIS A 47 -12.24 4.87 -9.13
N PRO A 48 -13.21 4.35 -9.91
CA PRO A 48 -13.90 3.10 -9.59
C PRO A 48 -12.99 1.87 -9.57
N GLN A 49 -11.80 1.94 -10.19
CA GLN A 49 -10.81 0.87 -10.14
C GLN A 49 -9.88 0.96 -8.93
N GLY A 50 -9.76 2.13 -8.28
CA GLY A 50 -8.90 2.29 -7.10
C GLY A 50 -9.34 1.37 -5.96
N ASP A 51 -10.64 1.30 -5.69
CA ASP A 51 -11.20 0.41 -4.68
C ASP A 51 -10.94 -1.07 -4.97
N LYS A 52 -11.04 -1.46 -6.25
CA LYS A 52 -10.74 -2.84 -6.70
C LYS A 52 -9.26 -3.16 -6.56
N ALA A 53 -8.39 -2.22 -6.92
CA ALA A 53 -6.94 -2.36 -6.78
C ALA A 53 -6.54 -2.55 -5.31
N TYR A 54 -7.11 -1.76 -4.40
CA TYR A 54 -6.85 -1.90 -2.97
C TYR A 54 -7.36 -3.23 -2.41
N GLN A 55 -8.55 -3.67 -2.82
CA GLN A 55 -9.09 -4.98 -2.40
C GLN A 55 -8.17 -6.12 -2.87
N LEU A 56 -7.75 -6.10 -4.13
CA LEU A 56 -6.84 -7.09 -4.69
C LEU A 56 -5.48 -7.08 -3.98
N ALA A 57 -4.91 -5.90 -3.72
CA ALA A 57 -3.66 -5.77 -2.96
C ALA A 57 -3.75 -6.41 -1.57
N ARG A 58 -4.87 -6.18 -0.86
CA ARG A 58 -5.14 -6.81 0.44
C ARG A 58 -5.28 -8.33 0.34
N GLU A 59 -5.94 -8.83 -0.69
CA GLU A 59 -6.11 -10.27 -0.89
C GLU A 59 -4.79 -10.97 -1.16
N ILE A 60 -3.90 -10.38 -1.98
CA ILE A 60 -2.57 -10.93 -2.21
C ILE A 60 -1.74 -10.90 -0.91
N ALA A 61 -1.73 -9.78 -0.18
CA ALA A 61 -1.00 -9.66 1.08
C ALA A 61 -1.48 -10.65 2.16
N ARG A 62 -2.76 -11.09 2.13
CA ARG A 62 -3.28 -12.11 3.04
C ARG A 62 -2.64 -13.48 2.86
N LEU A 63 -2.06 -13.77 1.70
CA LEU A 63 -1.42 -15.04 1.41
C LEU A 63 0.00 -15.14 2.00
N THR A 64 0.49 -14.05 2.60
CA THR A 64 1.87 -13.87 3.04
C THR A 64 1.94 -13.20 4.42
N THR A 65 2.45 -11.97 4.54
CA THR A 65 2.69 -11.32 5.85
C THR A 65 1.50 -10.50 6.34
N PHE A 66 0.57 -10.18 5.42
CA PHE A 66 -0.60 -9.34 5.66
C PHE A 66 -0.27 -8.06 6.43
N SER A 67 0.75 -7.34 5.96
CA SER A 67 1.21 -6.08 6.54
C SER A 67 0.84 -4.89 5.67
N ASP A 68 0.76 -3.70 6.27
CA ASP A 68 0.44 -2.46 5.54
C ASP A 68 1.52 -2.14 4.50
N ALA A 69 2.78 -2.49 4.78
CA ALA A 69 3.89 -2.38 3.83
C ALA A 69 3.68 -3.29 2.61
N GLU A 70 3.25 -4.52 2.83
CA GLU A 70 2.97 -5.46 1.75
C GLU A 70 1.71 -5.09 0.95
N ILE A 71 0.67 -4.60 1.63
CA ILE A 71 -0.52 -4.04 0.96
C ILE A 71 -0.11 -2.86 0.08
N THR A 72 0.75 -1.96 0.58
CA THR A 72 1.26 -0.80 -0.18
C THR A 72 2.07 -1.25 -1.39
N TYR A 73 2.92 -2.27 -1.24
CA TYR A 73 3.68 -2.85 -2.35
C TYR A 73 2.78 -3.46 -3.42
N TRP A 74 1.82 -4.31 -3.05
CA TRP A 74 0.93 -4.90 -4.06
C TRP A 74 0.04 -3.86 -4.72
N PHE A 75 -0.42 -2.86 -3.96
CA PHE A 75 -1.18 -1.75 -4.50
C PHE A 75 -0.38 -0.98 -5.55
N SER A 76 0.88 -0.64 -5.26
CA SER A 76 1.74 0.07 -6.22
C SER A 76 1.91 -0.70 -7.54
N ARG A 77 2.07 -2.03 -7.47
CA ARG A 77 2.20 -2.89 -8.65
C ARG A 77 0.90 -3.01 -9.45
N ILE A 78 -0.25 -2.99 -8.79
CA ILE A 78 -1.56 -3.07 -9.46
C ILE A 78 -1.88 -1.74 -10.14
N THR A 79 -1.54 -0.61 -9.52
CA THR A 79 -1.78 0.71 -10.12
C THR A 79 -0.94 0.97 -11.36
N GLU A 80 0.22 0.32 -11.53
CA GLU A 80 0.99 0.34 -12.80
C GLU A 80 0.22 -0.27 -13.98
N LEU A 81 -0.87 -1.00 -13.73
CA LEU A 81 -1.64 -1.72 -14.76
C LEU A 81 -2.96 -1.02 -15.12
N ILE A 82 -3.24 0.13 -14.50
CA ILE A 82 -4.46 0.93 -14.68
C ILE A 82 -4.13 2.14 -15.56
#